data_AF-A0A6P0M9B4-F1
#
_entry.id   AF-A0A6P0M9B4-F1
#
_cell.length_a   1.000
_cell.length_b   1.000
_cell.length_c   1.000
_cell.angle_alpha   90.00
_cell.angle_beta   90.00
_cell.angle_gamma   90.00
#
_symmetry.space_group_name_H-M   'P 1'
#
loop_
_entity.id
_entity.type
_entity.pdbx_description
1 polymer ?
#
loop_
_entity_poly.entity_id
_entity_poly.type
_entity_poly.pdbx_seq_one_letter_code
_entity_poly.pdbx_strand_id
1 'polypeptide(L)'
;LLARQAGDRLGEANALVNFGYSEVFQAQDSQQAELEVYESAIHYLEQGRLLLERLGDSPAGSYGVGQSKALCFSSLGIAHVVVEQYQKAIAFLEQGWQAAQFSGDLYLQGVNLAYLAQACYSQQDWQKVIYTASLGAYLLEQIGSEDWRKPAGLLSILQGQMGEDGFQTLLAQQRSKIIAVIGVDGYDYIPELLAKYLDSI
;
A
#
# COMPACT_ATOMS: atom_id res chain seq x y z
N LEU A 1 -17.95 -7.99 -20.01
CA LEU A 1 -18.29 -8.26 -21.43
C LEU A 1 -19.02 -7.11 -22.15
N LEU A 2 -19.79 -6.25 -21.47
CA LEU A 2 -20.48 -5.11 -22.11
C LEU A 2 -19.57 -3.91 -22.49
N ALA A 3 -18.54 -3.59 -21.70
CA ALA A 3 -17.63 -2.45 -21.98
C ALA A 3 -16.82 -2.62 -23.29
N ARG A 4 -16.40 -3.86 -23.61
CA ARG A 4 -15.67 -4.19 -24.86
C ARG A 4 -16.45 -3.87 -26.12
N GLN A 5 -17.78 -3.89 -26.08
CA GLN A 5 -18.62 -3.68 -27.27
C GLN A 5 -18.94 -2.20 -27.54
N ALA A 6 -18.68 -1.29 -26.59
CA ALA A 6 -19.11 0.11 -26.68
C ALA A 6 -17.98 1.12 -26.96
N GLY A 7 -16.71 0.68 -27.02
CA GLY A 7 -15.57 1.60 -27.13
C GLY A 7 -15.24 2.35 -25.83
N ASP A 8 -15.89 1.98 -24.71
CA ASP A 8 -15.62 2.50 -23.38
C ASP A 8 -14.39 1.82 -22.75
N ARG A 9 -13.22 2.31 -23.18
CA ARG A 9 -11.92 1.81 -22.71
C ARG A 9 -11.67 2.09 -21.23
N LEU A 10 -12.24 3.16 -20.68
CA LEU A 10 -12.11 3.47 -19.25
C LEU A 10 -12.96 2.51 -18.41
N GLY A 11 -14.20 2.23 -18.85
CA GLY A 11 -15.04 1.21 -18.23
C GLY A 11 -14.42 -0.19 -18.28
N GLU A 12 -13.76 -0.56 -19.37
CA GLU A 12 -13.01 -1.83 -19.47
C GLU A 12 -11.84 -1.86 -18.47
N ALA A 13 -11.04 -0.80 -18.41
CA ALA A 13 -9.93 -0.70 -17.47
C ALA A 13 -10.42 -0.79 -16.02
N ASN A 14 -11.47 -0.07 -15.66
CA ASN A 14 -12.06 -0.10 -14.32
C ASN A 14 -12.59 -1.49 -13.96
N ALA A 15 -13.24 -2.18 -14.91
CA ALA A 15 -13.74 -3.53 -14.68
C ALA A 15 -12.61 -4.53 -14.40
N LEU A 16 -11.51 -4.45 -15.16
CA LEU A 16 -10.32 -5.28 -14.96
C LEU A 16 -9.67 -5.01 -13.60
N VAL A 17 -9.49 -3.74 -13.25
CA VAL A 17 -8.90 -3.34 -11.97
C VAL A 17 -9.75 -3.79 -10.79
N ASN A 18 -11.06 -3.52 -10.84
CA ASN A 18 -11.97 -3.90 -9.75
C ASN A 18 -12.07 -5.42 -9.60
N PHE A 19 -12.05 -6.17 -10.70
CA PHE A 19 -12.04 -7.63 -10.66
C PHE A 19 -10.76 -8.14 -9.99
N GLY A 20 -9.59 -7.70 -10.46
CA GLY A 20 -8.32 -8.10 -9.87
C GLY A 20 -8.17 -7.69 -8.41
N TYR A 21 -8.63 -6.48 -8.03
CA TYR A 21 -8.69 -6.05 -6.63
C TYR A 21 -9.57 -6.97 -5.78
N SER A 22 -10.77 -7.31 -6.26
CA SER A 22 -11.68 -8.22 -5.58
C SER A 22 -11.06 -9.59 -5.34
N GLU A 23 -10.34 -10.14 -6.33
CA GLU A 23 -9.62 -11.41 -6.19
C GLU A 23 -8.51 -11.32 -5.13
N VAL A 24 -7.71 -10.25 -5.15
CA VAL A 24 -6.68 -10.02 -4.10
C VAL A 24 -7.32 -9.93 -2.72
N PHE A 25 -8.40 -9.16 -2.58
CA PHE A 25 -9.05 -8.94 -1.30
C PHE A 25 -9.68 -10.22 -0.74
N GLN A 26 -10.41 -10.98 -1.56
CA GLN A 26 -10.98 -12.26 -1.14
C GLN A 26 -9.91 -13.29 -0.78
N ALA A 27 -8.81 -13.31 -1.54
CA ALA A 27 -7.70 -14.20 -1.27
C ALA A 27 -6.98 -13.89 0.05
N GLN A 28 -7.01 -12.63 0.51
CA GLN A 28 -6.42 -12.24 1.79
C GLN A 28 -7.28 -12.59 2.99
N ASP A 29 -8.61 -12.57 2.83
CA ASP A 29 -9.55 -12.97 3.88
C ASP A 29 -9.61 -14.51 4.03
N SER A 30 -9.25 -15.23 2.97
CA SER A 30 -9.16 -16.70 2.98
C SER A 30 -7.80 -17.18 3.49
N GLN A 31 -7.80 -17.94 4.60
CA GLN A 31 -6.60 -18.58 5.16
C GLN A 31 -5.92 -19.61 4.23
N GLN A 32 -6.53 -19.95 3.09
CA GLN A 32 -6.07 -21.01 2.17
C GLN A 32 -6.06 -20.58 0.71
N ALA A 33 -6.04 -19.28 0.40
CA ALA A 33 -6.01 -18.86 -0.99
C ALA A 33 -4.78 -19.43 -1.73
N GLU A 34 -5.04 -20.13 -2.82
CA GLU A 34 -4.02 -20.73 -3.68
C GLU A 34 -3.24 -19.62 -4.41
N LEU A 35 -1.95 -19.84 -4.67
CA LEU A 35 -1.08 -18.88 -5.37
C LEU A 35 -1.66 -18.51 -6.76
N GLU A 36 -2.35 -19.47 -7.38
CA GLU A 36 -3.06 -19.38 -8.63
C GLU A 36 -4.10 -18.23 -8.65
N VAL A 37 -4.75 -17.95 -7.51
CA VAL A 37 -5.71 -16.84 -7.39
C VAL A 37 -4.98 -15.50 -7.52
N TYR A 38 -3.83 -15.35 -6.86
CA TYR A 38 -3.03 -14.14 -6.95
C TYR A 38 -2.41 -13.96 -8.34
N GLU A 39 -1.97 -15.03 -8.99
CA GLU A 39 -1.45 -14.97 -10.37
C GLU A 39 -2.54 -14.53 -11.35
N SER A 40 -3.76 -15.05 -11.21
CA SER A 40 -4.93 -14.63 -11.99
C SER A 40 -5.26 -13.16 -11.74
N ALA A 41 -5.30 -12.74 -10.48
CA ALA A 41 -5.54 -11.34 -10.10
C ALA A 41 -4.51 -10.39 -10.73
N ILE A 42 -3.22 -10.73 -10.63
CA ILE A 42 -2.12 -9.98 -11.24
C ILE A 42 -2.33 -9.86 -12.75
N HIS A 43 -2.73 -10.93 -13.43
CA HIS A 43 -2.99 -10.91 -14.87
C HIS A 43 -4.08 -9.90 -15.28
N TYR A 44 -5.18 -9.83 -14.53
CA TYR A 44 -6.25 -8.84 -14.80
C TYR A 44 -5.82 -7.42 -14.46
N LEU A 45 -5.12 -7.23 -13.33
CA LEU A 45 -4.62 -5.94 -12.91
C LEU A 45 -3.61 -5.36 -13.92
N GLU A 46 -2.70 -6.18 -14.45
CA GLU A 46 -1.73 -5.77 -15.48
C GLU A 46 -2.42 -5.34 -16.78
N GLN A 47 -3.48 -6.05 -17.20
CA GLN A 47 -4.28 -5.63 -18.35
C GLN A 47 -4.96 -4.27 -18.08
N GLY A 48 -5.54 -4.09 -16.90
CA GLY A 48 -6.13 -2.82 -16.47
C GLY A 48 -5.10 -1.69 -16.47
N ARG A 49 -3.92 -1.92 -15.90
CA ARG A 49 -2.80 -0.96 -15.86
C ARG A 49 -2.41 -0.48 -17.25
N LEU A 50 -2.19 -1.40 -18.19
CA LEU A 50 -1.82 -1.07 -19.57
C LEU A 50 -2.88 -0.23 -20.28
N LEU A 51 -4.17 -0.47 -20.00
CA LEU A 51 -5.24 0.36 -20.53
C LEU A 51 -5.26 1.76 -19.89
N LEU A 52 -5.09 1.84 -18.56
CA LEU A 52 -5.03 3.11 -17.84
C LEU A 52 -3.83 3.98 -18.23
N GLU A 53 -2.69 3.38 -18.53
CA GLU A 53 -1.52 4.09 -19.08
C GLU A 53 -1.85 4.71 -20.43
N ARG A 54 -2.37 3.91 -21.37
CA ARG A 54 -2.75 4.40 -22.70
C ARG A 54 -3.82 5.48 -22.67
N LEU A 55 -4.72 5.44 -21.69
CA LEU A 55 -5.76 6.46 -21.49
C LEU A 55 -5.20 7.74 -20.88
N GLY A 56 -4.22 7.63 -19.98
CA GLY A 56 -3.55 8.77 -19.36
C GLY A 56 -2.65 9.55 -20.31
N ASP A 57 -2.05 8.88 -21.30
CA ASP A 57 -1.18 9.51 -22.31
C ASP A 57 -1.97 10.21 -23.45
N SER A 58 -3.30 10.09 -23.44
CA SER A 58 -4.17 10.71 -24.44
C SER A 58 -4.40 12.21 -24.14
N PRO A 59 -4.43 13.09 -25.16
CA PRO A 59 -4.76 14.52 -24.99
C PRO A 59 -6.13 14.77 -24.35
N ALA A 60 -7.03 13.78 -24.42
CA ALA A 60 -8.36 13.82 -23.81
C ALA A 60 -8.37 13.42 -22.32
N GLY A 61 -7.19 13.31 -21.68
CA GLY A 61 -6.93 13.01 -20.26
C GLY A 61 -8.17 12.74 -19.44
N SER A 62 -8.58 11.46 -19.37
CA SER A 62 -9.87 11.12 -18.78
C SER A 62 -9.86 11.38 -17.27
N TYR A 63 -10.67 12.35 -16.84
CA TYR A 63 -11.13 12.47 -15.46
C TYR A 63 -11.56 11.08 -14.97
N GLY A 64 -11.01 10.63 -13.84
CA GLY A 64 -11.27 9.30 -13.26
C GLY A 64 -10.12 8.29 -13.39
N VAL A 65 -9.13 8.49 -14.28
CA VAL A 65 -7.98 7.57 -14.42
C VAL A 65 -7.12 7.53 -13.15
N GLY A 66 -7.01 8.63 -12.41
CA GLY A 66 -6.18 8.72 -11.21
C GLY A 66 -6.60 7.75 -10.10
N GLN A 67 -7.89 7.65 -9.81
CA GLN A 67 -8.43 6.74 -8.79
C GLN A 67 -8.23 5.27 -9.20
N SER A 68 -8.53 4.95 -10.45
CA SER A 68 -8.31 3.60 -10.97
C SER A 68 -6.83 3.22 -10.99
N LYS A 69 -5.93 4.16 -11.28
CA LYS A 69 -4.48 3.95 -11.17
C LYS A 69 -4.06 3.68 -9.73
N ALA A 70 -4.57 4.45 -8.76
CA ALA A 70 -4.28 4.22 -7.34
C ALA A 70 -4.69 2.80 -6.93
N LEU A 71 -5.94 2.41 -7.18
CA LEU A 71 -6.43 1.07 -6.85
C LEU A 71 -5.63 -0.02 -7.59
N CYS A 72 -5.33 0.16 -8.87
CA CYS A 72 -4.58 -0.80 -9.69
C CYS A 72 -3.17 -1.04 -9.15
N PHE A 73 -2.39 0.04 -8.93
CA PHE A 73 -1.02 -0.07 -8.44
C PHE A 73 -0.98 -0.62 -7.02
N SER A 74 -1.89 -0.21 -6.14
CA SER A 74 -2.01 -0.78 -4.80
C SER A 74 -2.29 -2.28 -4.84
N SER A 75 -3.24 -2.70 -5.67
CA SER A 75 -3.61 -4.12 -5.77
C SER A 75 -2.47 -4.96 -6.35
N LEU A 76 -1.76 -4.48 -7.38
CA LEU A 76 -0.57 -5.15 -7.94
C LEU A 76 0.53 -5.28 -6.89
N GLY A 77 0.78 -4.19 -6.17
CA GLY A 77 1.74 -4.14 -5.09
C GLY A 77 1.46 -5.19 -4.02
N ILE A 78 0.22 -5.21 -3.52
CA ILE A 78 -0.25 -6.16 -2.51
C ILE A 78 -0.13 -7.60 -3.01
N ALA A 79 -0.62 -7.88 -4.23
CA ALA A 79 -0.55 -9.23 -4.81
C ALA A 79 0.91 -9.71 -4.91
N HIS A 80 1.83 -8.82 -5.32
CA HIS A 80 3.25 -9.12 -5.38
C HIS A 80 3.92 -9.31 -4.02
N VAL A 81 3.41 -8.69 -2.93
CA VAL A 81 3.86 -9.04 -1.57
C VAL A 81 3.49 -10.48 -1.26
N VAL A 82 2.25 -10.90 -1.58
CA VAL A 82 1.77 -12.24 -1.24
C VAL A 82 2.49 -13.32 -2.05
N VAL A 83 2.76 -13.09 -3.34
CA VAL A 83 3.55 -14.04 -4.15
C VAL A 83 5.07 -13.85 -3.99
N GLU A 84 5.50 -13.18 -2.92
CA GLU A 84 6.89 -12.99 -2.49
C GLU A 84 7.81 -12.33 -3.55
N GLN A 85 7.24 -11.55 -4.48
CA GLN A 85 7.98 -10.78 -5.48
C GLN A 85 8.27 -9.35 -4.98
N TYR A 86 9.03 -9.26 -3.89
CA TYR A 86 9.18 -8.03 -3.11
C TYR A 86 9.70 -6.81 -3.88
N GLN A 87 10.66 -6.95 -4.82
CA GLN A 87 11.10 -5.81 -5.63
C GLN A 87 9.99 -5.24 -6.52
N LYS A 88 9.16 -6.10 -7.14
CA LYS A 88 8.01 -5.64 -7.93
C LYS A 88 6.95 -5.02 -7.03
N ALA A 89 6.70 -5.64 -5.87
CA ALA A 89 5.77 -5.10 -4.88
C ALA A 89 6.14 -3.67 -4.49
N ILE A 90 7.41 -3.42 -4.16
CA ILE A 90 7.90 -2.07 -3.80
C ILE A 90 7.64 -1.08 -4.93
N ALA A 91 7.99 -1.41 -6.16
CA ALA A 91 7.80 -0.51 -7.30
C ALA A 91 6.32 -0.13 -7.49
N PHE A 92 5.42 -1.11 -7.40
CA PHE A 92 3.98 -0.85 -7.54
C PHE A 92 3.38 -0.13 -6.34
N LEU A 93 3.76 -0.48 -5.12
CA LEU A 93 3.24 0.19 -3.93
C LEU A 93 3.72 1.64 -3.81
N GLU A 94 4.95 1.96 -4.26
CA GLU A 94 5.42 3.35 -4.35
C GLU A 94 4.58 4.15 -5.36
N GLN A 95 4.27 3.58 -6.52
CA GLN A 95 3.37 4.19 -7.51
C GLN A 95 1.93 4.31 -6.99
N GLY A 96 1.45 3.30 -6.27
CA GLY A 96 0.14 3.28 -5.63
C GLY A 96 0.00 4.35 -4.57
N TRP A 97 1.02 4.52 -3.72
CA TRP A 97 1.04 5.57 -2.71
C TRP A 97 1.01 6.97 -3.34
N GLN A 98 1.81 7.22 -4.37
CA GLN A 98 1.80 8.49 -5.10
C GLN A 98 0.44 8.77 -5.75
N ALA A 99 -0.18 7.77 -6.38
CA ALA A 99 -1.49 7.90 -6.98
C ALA A 99 -2.60 8.10 -5.93
N ALA A 100 -2.48 7.46 -4.76
CA ALA A 100 -3.40 7.64 -3.62
C ALA A 100 -3.26 9.04 -3.01
N GLN A 101 -2.04 9.59 -2.94
CA GLN A 101 -1.82 11.00 -2.55
C GLN A 101 -2.46 11.97 -3.54
N PHE A 102 -2.28 11.74 -4.85
CA PHE A 102 -2.89 12.59 -5.87
C PHE A 102 -4.42 12.54 -5.86
N SER A 103 -5.00 11.36 -5.63
CA SER A 103 -6.46 11.17 -5.59
C SER A 103 -7.11 11.55 -4.25
N GLY A 104 -6.31 11.74 -3.19
CA GLY A 104 -6.80 12.01 -1.84
C GLY A 104 -7.36 10.80 -1.10
N ASP A 105 -7.09 9.58 -1.58
CA ASP A 105 -7.54 8.34 -0.93
C ASP A 105 -6.64 8.01 0.27
N LEU A 106 -7.07 8.43 1.46
CA LEU A 106 -6.31 8.27 2.70
C LEU A 106 -6.15 6.79 3.10
N TYR A 107 -7.14 5.96 2.81
CA TYR A 107 -7.06 4.52 3.12
C TYR A 107 -6.01 3.84 2.26
N LEU A 108 -6.04 4.06 0.94
CA LEU A 108 -5.01 3.51 0.06
C LEU A 108 -3.63 4.08 0.37
N GLN A 109 -3.49 5.34 0.79
CA GLN A 109 -2.19 5.85 1.25
C GLN A 109 -1.63 5.00 2.40
N GLY A 110 -2.44 4.76 3.44
CA GLY A 110 -2.06 3.96 4.59
C GLY A 110 -1.77 2.50 4.25
N VAL A 111 -2.62 1.87 3.44
CA VAL A 111 -2.45 0.46 3.02
C VAL A 111 -1.18 0.27 2.18
N ASN A 112 -0.91 1.14 1.18
CA ASN A 112 0.32 1.04 0.40
C ASN A 112 1.56 1.12 1.30
N LEU A 113 1.57 2.05 2.26
CA LEU A 113 2.67 2.22 3.20
C LEU A 113 2.85 1.01 4.12
N ALA A 114 1.76 0.39 4.59
CA ALA A 114 1.81 -0.83 5.39
C ALA A 114 2.43 -2.01 4.62
N TYR A 115 1.99 -2.24 3.38
CA TYR A 115 2.57 -3.29 2.54
C TYR A 115 3.99 -2.97 2.06
N LEU A 116 4.34 -1.69 1.89
CA LEU A 116 5.72 -1.28 1.61
C LEU A 116 6.62 -1.67 2.78
N ALA A 117 6.18 -1.43 4.00
CA ALA A 117 6.93 -1.82 5.18
C ALA A 117 7.17 -3.33 5.22
N GLN A 118 6.15 -4.14 4.93
CA GLN A 118 6.29 -5.59 4.84
C GLN A 118 7.31 -6.00 3.77
N ALA A 119 7.21 -5.45 2.55
CA ALA A 119 8.13 -5.77 1.46
C ALA A 119 9.58 -5.32 1.75
N CYS A 120 9.77 -4.16 2.38
CA CYS A 120 11.07 -3.66 2.81
C CYS A 120 11.65 -4.49 3.95
N TYR A 121 10.82 -5.00 4.86
CA TYR A 121 11.24 -5.89 5.93
C TYR A 121 11.80 -7.20 5.37
N SER A 122 11.13 -7.79 4.37
CA SER A 122 11.64 -8.98 3.66
C SER A 122 12.98 -8.73 2.95
N GLN A 123 13.28 -7.48 2.60
CA GLN A 123 14.57 -7.07 2.02
C GLN A 123 15.58 -6.55 3.06
N GLN A 124 15.23 -6.57 4.34
CA GLN A 124 16.08 -6.07 5.43
C GLN A 124 16.44 -4.57 5.32
N ASP A 125 15.60 -3.78 4.65
CA ASP A 125 15.76 -2.32 4.58
C ASP A 125 15.08 -1.66 5.78
N TRP A 126 15.73 -1.73 6.94
CA TRP A 126 15.18 -1.28 8.22
C TRP A 126 14.84 0.21 8.24
N GLN A 127 15.61 1.04 7.51
CA GLN A 127 15.32 2.46 7.39
C GLN A 127 14.00 2.70 6.66
N LYS A 128 13.76 2.00 5.55
CA LYS A 128 12.48 2.07 4.85
C LYS A 128 11.35 1.48 5.68
N VAL A 129 11.57 0.38 6.41
CA VAL A 129 10.54 -0.19 7.30
C VAL A 129 10.08 0.84 8.33
N ILE A 130 11.00 1.50 9.04
CA ILE A 130 10.61 2.53 10.02
C ILE A 130 9.85 3.67 9.36
N TYR A 131 10.33 4.14 8.20
CA TYR A 131 9.69 5.22 7.47
C TYR A 131 8.27 4.86 7.04
N THR A 132 8.09 3.73 6.34
CA THR A 132 6.79 3.36 5.75
C THR A 132 5.83 2.80 6.80
N ALA A 133 6.30 2.01 7.77
CA ALA A 133 5.42 1.50 8.83
C ALA A 133 4.93 2.62 9.76
N SER A 134 5.77 3.58 10.12
CA SER A 134 5.34 4.70 10.97
C SER A 134 4.26 5.54 10.28
N LEU A 135 4.47 5.87 9.00
CA LEU A 135 3.48 6.60 8.22
C LEU A 135 2.20 5.79 8.01
N GLY A 136 2.31 4.51 7.65
CA GLY A 136 1.17 3.63 7.40
C GLY A 136 0.33 3.42 8.66
N ALA A 137 0.98 3.13 9.80
CA ALA A 137 0.29 2.96 11.08
C ALA A 137 -0.43 4.25 11.49
N TYR A 138 0.25 5.39 11.43
CA TYR A 138 -0.35 6.68 11.74
C TYR A 138 -1.58 6.97 10.87
N LEU A 139 -1.43 6.91 9.54
CA LEU A 139 -2.50 7.29 8.62
C LEU A 139 -3.72 6.37 8.74
N LEU A 140 -3.53 5.07 8.92
CA LEU A 140 -4.62 4.11 9.11
C LEU A 140 -5.32 4.32 10.46
N GLU A 141 -4.57 4.62 11.52
CA GLU A 141 -5.11 4.86 12.85
C GLU A 141 -5.97 6.14 12.87
N GLN A 142 -5.50 7.21 12.22
CA GLN A 142 -6.22 8.48 12.14
C GLN A 142 -7.56 8.40 11.42
N ILE A 143 -7.72 7.43 10.50
CA ILE A 143 -9.01 7.16 9.83
C ILE A 143 -9.82 6.06 10.51
N GLY A 144 -9.35 5.54 11.65
CA GLY A 144 -10.03 4.49 12.41
C GLY A 144 -10.00 3.10 11.77
N SER A 145 -9.06 2.83 10.86
CA SER A 145 -8.92 1.52 10.22
C SER A 145 -8.05 0.58 11.05
N GLU A 146 -8.60 -0.56 11.49
CA GLU A 146 -7.86 -1.59 12.26
C GLU A 146 -6.61 -2.13 11.57
N ASP A 147 -6.45 -1.92 10.26
CA ASP A 147 -5.23 -2.27 9.53
C ASP A 147 -3.98 -1.56 10.07
N TRP A 148 -4.13 -0.46 10.82
CA TRP A 148 -3.03 0.25 11.50
C TRP A 148 -2.18 -0.68 12.39
N ARG A 149 -2.78 -1.74 12.92
CA ARG A 149 -2.12 -2.73 13.78
C ARG A 149 -1.03 -3.52 13.05
N LYS A 150 -1.17 -3.78 11.74
CA LYS A 150 -0.18 -4.54 10.95
C LYS A 150 1.19 -3.84 10.91
N PRO A 151 1.30 -2.58 10.44
CA PRO A 151 2.57 -1.86 10.48
C PRO A 151 3.02 -1.52 11.91
N ALA A 152 2.12 -1.28 12.86
CA ALA A 152 2.48 -1.07 14.26
C ALA A 152 3.16 -2.31 14.87
N GLY A 153 2.61 -3.50 14.63
CA GLY A 153 3.22 -4.76 15.05
C GLY A 153 4.57 -5.03 14.41
N LEU A 154 4.73 -4.66 13.14
CA LEU A 154 6.03 -4.74 12.45
C LEU A 154 7.08 -3.82 13.09
N LEU A 155 6.69 -2.60 13.49
CA LEU A 155 7.56 -1.69 14.25
C LEU A 155 7.94 -2.27 15.62
N SER A 156 7.00 -2.87 16.34
CA SER A 156 7.27 -3.53 17.63
C SER A 156 8.22 -4.72 17.48
N ILE A 157 8.06 -5.54 16.45
CA ILE A 157 8.99 -6.64 16.13
C ILE A 157 10.39 -6.06 15.87
N LEU A 158 10.47 -5.04 15.03
CA LEU A 158 11.74 -4.42 14.67
C LEU A 158 12.43 -3.79 15.89
N GLN A 159 11.67 -3.11 16.75
CA GLN A 159 12.15 -2.56 18.02
C GLN A 159 12.69 -3.67 18.94
N GLY A 160 11.99 -4.80 19.04
CA GLY A 160 12.46 -5.96 19.80
C GLY A 160 13.77 -6.56 19.28
N GLN A 161 14.00 -6.52 17.96
CA GLN A 161 15.22 -7.04 17.33
C GLN A 161 16.46 -6.16 17.55
N MET A 162 16.30 -4.83 17.51
CA MET A 162 17.43 -3.88 17.57
C MET A 162 17.56 -3.14 18.90
N GLY A 163 16.61 -3.33 19.82
CA GLY A 163 16.52 -2.59 21.08
C GLY A 163 15.95 -1.18 20.90
N GLU A 164 15.54 -0.58 22.02
CA GLU A 164 14.92 0.75 22.05
C GLU A 164 15.84 1.84 21.49
N ASP A 165 17.10 1.88 21.93
CA ASP A 165 18.07 2.88 21.47
C ASP A 165 18.33 2.80 19.96
N GLY A 166 18.44 1.58 19.42
CA GLY A 166 18.64 1.34 17.99
C GLY A 166 17.43 1.81 17.17
N PHE A 167 16.23 1.47 17.64
CA PHE A 167 14.98 1.89 17.03
C PHE A 167 14.83 3.42 17.03
N GLN A 168 15.04 4.06 18.18
CA GLN A 168 14.94 5.52 18.31
C GLN A 168 15.96 6.23 17.43
N THR A 169 17.17 5.69 17.30
CA THR A 169 18.20 6.22 16.40
C THR A 169 17.73 6.20 14.95
N LEU A 170 17.19 5.07 14.47
CA LEU A 170 16.71 4.97 13.09
C LEU A 170 15.43 5.81 12.86
N LEU A 171 14.53 5.89 13.84
CA LEU A 171 13.36 6.77 13.79
C LEU A 171 13.77 8.25 13.70
N ALA A 172 14.76 8.67 14.47
CA ALA A 172 15.31 10.02 14.41
C ALA A 172 15.95 10.32 13.04
N GLN A 173 16.62 9.34 12.41
CA GLN A 173 17.18 9.51 11.06
C GLN A 173 16.10 9.75 9.98
N GLN A 174 14.88 9.22 10.16
CA GLN A 174 13.77 9.42 9.24
C GLN A 174 12.89 10.63 9.60
N ARG A 175 13.16 11.33 10.72
CA ARG A 175 12.33 12.40 11.27
C ARG A 175 11.90 13.45 10.24
N SER A 176 12.84 14.00 9.48
CA SER A 176 12.53 15.05 8.50
C SER A 176 11.59 14.58 7.39
N LYS A 177 11.75 13.32 6.94
CA LYS A 177 10.90 12.73 5.91
C LYS A 177 9.51 12.41 6.44
N ILE A 178 9.42 11.89 7.67
CA ILE A 178 8.13 11.57 8.29
C ILE A 178 7.33 12.86 8.54
N ILE A 179 7.96 13.89 9.11
CA ILE A 179 7.32 15.19 9.36
C ILE A 179 6.81 15.84 8.08
N ALA A 180 7.52 15.66 6.96
CA ALA A 180 7.07 16.18 5.66
C ALA A 180 5.72 15.60 5.21
N VAL A 181 5.30 14.45 5.75
CA VAL A 181 4.03 13.78 5.39
C VAL A 181 2.96 13.96 6.46
N ILE A 182 3.30 13.76 7.74
CA ILE A 182 2.31 13.72 8.84
C ILE A 182 2.46 14.85 9.86
N GLY A 183 3.36 15.80 9.62
CA GLY A 183 3.62 16.91 10.52
C GLY A 183 4.43 16.52 11.76
N VAL A 184 4.72 17.52 12.59
CA VAL A 184 5.46 17.33 13.86
C VAL A 184 4.61 16.52 14.84
N ASP A 185 3.34 16.89 14.99
CA ASP A 185 2.41 16.19 15.90
C ASP A 185 2.27 14.71 15.52
N GLY A 186 2.18 14.39 14.23
CA GLY A 186 2.09 13.01 13.78
C GLY A 186 3.38 12.21 14.04
N TYR A 187 4.55 12.84 13.91
CA TYR A 187 5.82 12.20 14.28
C TYR A 187 5.91 11.96 15.79
N ASP A 188 5.55 12.95 16.59
CA ASP A 188 5.62 12.88 18.05
C ASP A 188 4.58 11.88 18.62
N TYR A 189 3.51 11.56 17.88
CA TYR A 189 2.51 10.53 18.24
C TYR A 189 2.97 9.09 17.97
N ILE A 190 4.04 8.85 17.20
CA ILE A 190 4.49 7.47 16.88
C ILE A 190 4.77 6.61 18.12
N PRO A 191 5.48 7.09 19.16
CA PRO A 191 5.69 6.31 20.39
C PRO A 191 4.38 5.99 21.12
N GLU A 192 3.42 6.91 21.14
CA GLU A 192 2.10 6.70 21.75
C GLU A 192 1.30 5.65 20.99
N LEU A 193 1.36 5.68 19.65
CA LEU A 193 0.74 4.68 18.79
C LEU A 193 1.31 3.28 19.05
N LEU A 194 2.63 3.17 19.26
CA LEU A 194 3.27 1.88 19.60
C LEU A 194 2.86 1.39 20.99
N ALA A 195 2.81 2.27 21.99
CA ALA A 195 2.30 1.93 23.32
C ALA A 195 0.85 1.42 23.24
N LYS A 196 -0.01 2.13 22.50
CA LYS A 196 -1.40 1.74 22.24
C LYS A 196 -1.51 0.35 21.61
N TYR A 197 -0.62 0.03 20.66
CA TYR A 197 -0.58 -1.31 20.05
C TYR A 197 -0.22 -2.38 21.10
N LEU A 198 0.84 -2.15 21.88
CA LEU A 198 1.33 -3.07 22.90
C LEU A 198 0.34 -3.29 24.05
N ASP A 199 -0.46 -2.29 24.41
CA ASP A 199 -1.50 -2.43 25.44
C ASP A 199 -2.73 -3.21 24.96
N SER A 200 -2.83 -3.46 23.65
CA SER A 200 -4.00 -4.06 23.01
C SER A 200 -3.80 -5.51 22.54
N ILE A 201 -2.64 -6.10 22.84
CA ILE A 201 -2.27 -7.50 22.59
C ILE A 201 -2.35 -8.32 23.88
#